data_AF-A0A816A0X3-F1
#
_entry.id   AF-A0A816A0X3-F1
#
_cell.length_a   1.000
_cell.length_b   1.000
_cell.length_c   1.000
_cell.angle_alpha   90.00
_cell.angle_beta   90.00
_cell.angle_gamma   90.00
#
_symmetry.space_group_name_H-M   'P 1'
#
loop_
_entity.id
_entity.type
_entity.pdbx_description
1 polymer ?
#
loop_
_entity_poly.entity_id
_entity_poly.type
_entity_poly.pdbx_seq_one_letter_code
_entity_poly.pdbx_strand_id
1 'polypeptide(L)'
;MPVHDKSGKLLVNSKHTLKRWREFFHETLNVISSIDQNLIDLIETPTILIAEERQQNGPLSIVEVRKALSRMKFRRAPGNDEVTVDILKAGGGPIIRWLFEFFTDDGRTSIW
;
A
#
# COMPACT_ATOMS: atom_id res chain seq x y z
N MET A 1 -8.10 -8.23 21.79
CA MET A 1 -9.51 -7.78 21.67
C MET A 1 -10.42 -8.97 21.92
N PRO A 2 -11.45 -8.84 22.78
CA PRO A 2 -12.51 -9.84 22.91
C PRO A 2 -13.36 -9.89 21.64
N VAL A 3 -13.73 -11.09 21.19
CA VAL A 3 -14.55 -11.31 19.99
C VAL A 3 -15.90 -11.85 20.42
N HIS A 4 -16.97 -11.19 19.99
CA HIS A 4 -18.34 -11.59 20.29
C HIS A 4 -19.00 -12.21 19.06
N ASP A 5 -19.91 -13.15 19.28
CA ASP A 5 -20.82 -13.62 18.23
C ASP A 5 -21.86 -12.54 17.86
N LYS A 6 -22.77 -12.85 16.94
CA LYS A 6 -23.78 -11.89 16.45
C LYS A 6 -24.80 -11.49 17.51
N SER A 7 -25.00 -12.29 18.56
CA SER A 7 -25.89 -11.96 19.67
C SER A 7 -25.17 -11.23 20.81
N GLY A 8 -23.88 -10.89 20.64
CA GLY A 8 -23.10 -10.15 21.63
C GLY A 8 -22.50 -11.04 22.73
N LYS A 9 -22.55 -12.37 22.59
CA LYS A 9 -21.93 -13.29 23.55
C LYS A 9 -20.44 -13.46 23.25
N LEU A 10 -19.63 -13.43 24.30
CA LEU A 10 -18.18 -13.56 24.20
C LEU A 10 -17.78 -14.96 23.71
N LEU A 11 -16.95 -15.02 22.67
CA LEU A 11 -16.36 -16.25 22.15
C LEU A 11 -15.00 -16.48 22.81
N VAL A 12 -14.91 -17.56 23.59
CA VAL A 12 -13.68 -17.95 24.32
C VAL A 12 -12.85 -19.00 23.59
N ASN A 13 -13.41 -19.65 22.57
CA ASN A 13 -12.78 -20.74 21.83
C ASN A 13 -12.21 -20.25 20.49
N SER A 14 -10.94 -20.56 20.24
CA SER A 14 -10.18 -20.11 19.07
C SER A 14 -10.82 -20.48 17.73
N LYS A 15 -11.40 -21.68 17.59
CA LYS A 15 -12.08 -22.09 16.34
C LYS A 15 -13.31 -21.24 16.07
N HIS A 16 -14.09 -20.97 17.11
CA HIS A 16 -15.28 -20.12 17.02
C HIS A 16 -14.90 -18.67 16.72
N THR A 17 -13.83 -18.17 17.33
CA THR A 17 -13.27 -16.84 17.04
C THR A 17 -12.85 -16.71 15.58
N LEU A 18 -12.10 -17.67 15.03
CA LEU A 18 -11.67 -17.64 13.63
C LEU A 18 -12.86 -17.73 12.66
N LYS A 19 -13.86 -18.55 12.97
CA LYS A 19 -15.10 -18.61 12.20
C LYS A 19 -15.83 -17.27 12.20
N ARG A 20 -15.96 -16.61 13.36
CA ARG A 20 -16.58 -15.30 13.50
C ARG A 20 -15.86 -14.21 12.71
N TRP A 21 -14.53 -14.23 12.71
CA TRP A 21 -13.72 -13.32 11.88
C TRP A 21 -13.94 -13.53 10.39
N ARG A 22 -13.97 -14.79 9.94
CA ARG A 22 -14.27 -15.12 8.55
C ARG A 22 -15.64 -14.57 8.14
N GLU A 23 -16.67 -14.82 8.94
CA GLU A 23 -18.02 -14.31 8.69
C GLU A 23 -18.04 -12.78 8.63
N PHE A 24 -17.41 -12.11 9.60
CA PHE A 24 -17.33 -10.65 9.65
C PHE A 24 -16.71 -10.05 8.39
N PHE A 25 -15.52 -10.55 8.00
CA PHE A 25 -14.85 -10.03 6.80
C PHE A 25 -15.57 -10.42 5.53
N HIS A 26 -16.22 -11.59 5.50
CA HIS A 26 -17.00 -11.99 4.34
C HIS A 26 -18.17 -11.02 4.10
N GLU A 27 -18.92 -10.71 5.15
CA GLU A 27 -20.05 -9.78 5.12
C GLU A 27 -19.63 -8.33 4.86
N THR A 28 -18.48 -7.92 5.37
CA THR A 28 -18.03 -6.52 5.25
C THR A 28 -17.35 -6.24 3.92
N LEU A 29 -16.54 -7.17 3.42
CA LEU A 29 -15.66 -6.92 2.28
C LEU A 29 -16.20 -7.46 0.95
N ASN A 30 -17.14 -8.40 0.96
CA ASN A 30 -17.72 -8.97 -0.26
C ASN A 30 -19.12 -8.42 -0.56
N VAL A 31 -19.41 -7.18 -0.15
CA VAL A 31 -20.64 -6.49 -0.53
C VAL A 31 -20.50 -6.03 -1.98
N ILE A 32 -21.47 -6.37 -2.83
CA ILE A 32 -21.59 -5.77 -4.16
C ILE A 32 -22.04 -4.33 -3.95
N SER A 33 -21.09 -3.40 -3.90
CA SER A 33 -21.37 -1.96 -3.87
C SER A 33 -21.52 -1.44 -5.30
N SER A 34 -22.65 -0.82 -5.61
CA SER A 34 -22.74 0.06 -6.77
C SER A 34 -22.06 1.37 -6.44
N ILE A 35 -20.93 1.65 -7.09
CA ILE A 35 -20.28 2.95 -7.02
C ILE A 35 -21.08 3.90 -7.90
N ASP A 36 -21.69 4.93 -7.31
CA ASP A 36 -22.32 6.00 -8.07
C ASP A 36 -21.25 6.99 -8.55
N GLN A 37 -20.93 6.93 -9.83
CA GLN A 37 -19.92 7.79 -10.43
C GLN A 37 -20.29 9.28 -10.32
N ASN A 38 -21.60 9.61 -10.35
CA ASN A 38 -22.05 10.99 -10.22
C ASN A 38 -21.74 11.56 -8.82
N LEU A 39 -21.71 10.70 -7.79
CA LEU A 39 -21.36 11.09 -6.43
C LEU A 39 -19.85 11.26 -6.26
N ILE A 40 -19.03 10.48 -6.97
CA ILE A 40 -17.57 10.66 -7.02
C ILE A 40 -17.23 12.01 -7.66
N ASP A 41 -17.89 12.36 -8.77
CA ASP A 41 -17.64 13.61 -9.48
C ASP A 41 -18.04 14.85 -8.67
N LEU A 42 -18.87 14.69 -7.64
CA LEU A 42 -19.26 15.75 -6.70
C LEU A 42 -18.20 15.96 -5.58
N ILE A 43 -17.24 15.05 -5.41
CA ILE A 43 -16.17 15.20 -4.43
C ILE A 43 -15.19 16.24 -4.96
N GLU A 44 -15.16 17.41 -4.33
CA GLU A 44 -14.17 18.44 -4.64
C GLU A 44 -12.75 17.88 -4.47
N THR A 45 -12.01 17.77 -5.57
CA THR A 45 -10.58 17.49 -5.50
C THR A 45 -9.88 18.69 -4.89
N PRO A 46 -9.14 18.53 -3.79
CA PRO A 46 -8.43 19.64 -3.17
C PRO A 46 -7.44 20.22 -4.18
N THR A 47 -7.54 21.53 -4.42
CA THR A 47 -6.60 22.26 -5.27
C THR A 47 -5.22 22.25 -4.61
N ILE A 48 -4.30 21.46 -5.14
CA ILE A 48 -2.89 21.49 -4.73
C ILE A 48 -2.24 22.78 -5.24
N LEU A 49 -1.21 23.25 -4.55
CA LEU A 49 -0.46 24.43 -5.02
C LEU A 49 0.23 24.08 -6.35
N ILE A 50 0.29 25.03 -7.29
CA ILE A 50 0.97 24.85 -8.60
C ILE A 50 2.41 24.34 -8.42
N ALA A 51 3.08 24.75 -7.34
CA ALA A 51 4.42 24.27 -7.00
C ALA A 51 4.45 22.77 -6.65
N GLU A 52 3.45 22.28 -5.90
CA GLU A 52 3.33 20.86 -5.56
C GLU A 52 2.95 20.03 -6.79
N GLU A 53 2.05 20.52 -7.63
CA GLU A 53 1.70 19.87 -8.90
C GLU A 53 2.92 19.70 -9.80
N ARG A 54 3.74 20.75 -9.95
CA ARG A 54 5.00 20.68 -10.70
C ARG A 54 6.01 19.71 -10.11
N GLN A 55 6.05 19.57 -8.78
CA GLN A 55 6.92 18.59 -8.13
C GLN A 55 6.42 17.16 -8.37
N GLN A 56 5.11 16.91 -8.24
CA GLN A 56 4.52 15.58 -8.43
C GLN A 56 4.60 15.11 -9.88
N ASN A 57 4.43 16.02 -10.84
CA ASN A 57 4.50 15.73 -12.27
C ASN A 57 5.91 15.85 -12.86
N GLY A 58 6.90 16.17 -12.03
CA GLY A 58 8.30 16.25 -12.44
C GLY A 58 8.92 14.87 -12.67
N PRO A 59 10.08 14.81 -13.37
CA PRO A 59 10.83 13.57 -13.47
C PRO A 59 11.29 13.12 -12.08
N LEU A 60 11.25 11.81 -11.83
CA LEU A 60 11.78 11.22 -10.61
C LEU A 60 13.24 11.67 -10.41
N SER A 61 13.64 11.89 -9.17
CA SER A 61 15.01 12.20 -8.79
C SER A 61 15.60 11.15 -7.84
N ILE A 62 16.93 10.99 -7.89
CA ILE A 62 17.67 10.11 -6.97
C ILE A 62 17.43 10.47 -5.49
N VAL A 63 17.16 11.76 -5.21
CA VAL A 63 16.89 12.26 -3.86
C VAL A 63 15.54 11.79 -3.36
N GLU A 64 14.54 11.73 -4.23
CA GLU A 64 13.21 11.21 -3.90
C GLU A 64 13.24 9.72 -3.59
N VAL A 65 13.98 8.93 -4.37
CA VAL A 65 14.16 7.49 -4.09
C VAL A 65 14.76 7.29 -2.70
N ARG A 66 15.83 8.01 -2.38
CA ARG A 66 16.46 7.97 -1.05
C ARG A 66 15.49 8.39 0.06
N LYS A 67 14.72 9.46 -0.15
CA LYS A 67 13.75 9.97 0.83
C LYS A 67 12.59 8.99 1.02
N ALA A 68 12.09 8.38 -0.05
CA ALA A 68 11.07 7.36 -0.02
C ALA A 68 11.53 6.16 0.82
N LEU A 69 12.71 5.59 0.50
CA LEU A 69 13.30 4.51 1.29
C LEU A 69 13.43 4.88 2.76
N SER A 70 13.93 6.08 3.10
CA SER A 70 14.08 6.49 4.50
C SER A 70 12.76 6.51 5.28
N ARG A 71 11.64 6.83 4.61
CA ARG A 71 10.30 6.91 5.19
C ARG A 71 9.63 5.55 5.38
N MET A 72 10.11 4.51 4.69
CA MET A 72 9.58 3.16 4.84
C MET A 72 9.90 2.61 6.24
N LYS A 73 8.96 1.90 6.85
CA LYS A 73 9.13 1.31 8.19
C LYS A 73 9.89 -0.02 8.09
N PHE A 74 10.79 -0.26 9.02
CA PHE A 74 11.49 -1.54 9.18
C PHE A 74 10.55 -2.64 9.67
N ARG A 75 10.95 -3.91 9.49
CA ARG A 75 10.24 -5.10 10.00
C ARG A 75 8.80 -5.22 9.50
N ARG A 76 8.54 -4.70 8.30
CA ARG A 76 7.32 -5.01 7.57
C ARG A 76 7.49 -6.37 6.90
N ALA A 77 6.42 -7.15 6.88
CA ALA A 77 6.41 -8.40 6.15
C ALA A 77 6.75 -8.13 4.67
N PRO A 78 7.60 -8.95 4.05
CA PRO A 78 7.89 -8.81 2.63
C PRO A 78 6.66 -9.12 1.78
N GLY A 79 6.70 -8.71 0.51
CA GLY A 79 5.73 -9.15 -0.48
C GLY A 79 6.01 -10.58 -0.95
N ASN A 80 5.40 -10.96 -2.07
CA ASN A 80 5.63 -12.26 -2.70
C ASN A 80 7.07 -12.45 -3.22
N ASP A 81 7.83 -11.37 -3.32
CA ASP A 81 9.25 -11.35 -3.71
C ASP A 81 10.20 -11.68 -2.55
N GLU A 82 9.66 -11.81 -1.33
CA GLU A 82 10.43 -12.05 -0.09
C GLU A 82 11.46 -10.95 0.24
N VAL A 83 11.45 -9.82 -0.47
CA VAL A 83 12.37 -8.70 -0.26
C VAL A 83 11.80 -7.76 0.80
N THR A 84 12.55 -7.56 1.89
CA THR A 84 12.17 -6.64 2.95
C THR A 84 12.75 -5.24 2.75
N VAL A 85 12.09 -4.24 3.32
CA VAL A 85 12.58 -2.87 3.41
C VAL A 85 13.96 -2.80 4.08
N ASP A 86 14.19 -3.67 5.07
CA ASP A 86 15.44 -3.78 5.80
C ASP A 86 16.61 -4.09 4.84
N ILE A 87 16.42 -5.02 3.89
CA ILE A 87 17.41 -5.36 2.85
C ILE A 87 17.64 -4.18 1.91
N LEU A 88 16.56 -3.55 1.43
CA LEU A 88 16.65 -2.41 0.52
C LEU A 88 17.44 -1.25 1.13
N LYS A 89 17.21 -0.98 2.43
CA LYS A 89 17.94 0.07 3.16
C LYS A 89 19.39 -0.31 3.42
N ALA A 90 19.66 -1.58 3.74
CA ALA A 90 21.02 -2.07 3.99
C ALA A 90 21.92 -1.94 2.75
N GLY A 91 21.34 -2.07 1.55
CA GLY A 91 22.08 -1.95 0.30
C GLY A 91 22.53 -0.53 -0.08
N GLY A 92 22.07 0.50 0.63
CA GLY A 92 22.61 1.86 0.53
C GLY A 92 22.60 2.47 -0.88
N GLY A 93 23.69 3.17 -1.23
CA GLY A 93 23.83 3.91 -2.50
C GLY A 93 23.58 3.08 -3.76
N PRO A 94 24.16 1.87 -3.90
CA PRO A 94 23.90 0.98 -5.04
C PRO A 94 22.43 0.67 -5.25
N ILE A 95 21.68 0.29 -4.19
CA ILE A 95 20.24 0.01 -4.30
C ILE A 95 19.44 1.26 -4.65
N ILE A 96 19.82 2.43 -4.10
CA ILE A 96 19.17 3.70 -4.45
C ILE A 96 19.33 4.01 -5.96
N ARG A 97 20.51 3.77 -6.53
CA ARG A 97 20.75 3.96 -7.97
C ARG A 97 19.99 2.95 -8.81
N TRP A 98 20.04 1.68 -8.43
CA TRP A 98 19.32 0.63 -9.13
C TRP A 98 17.79 0.88 -9.14
N LEU A 99 17.20 1.27 -8.01
CA LEU A 99 15.78 1.63 -7.94
C LEU A 99 15.46 2.86 -8.80
N PHE A 100 16.32 3.87 -8.78
CA PHE A 100 16.16 5.04 -9.62
C PHE A 100 16.14 4.66 -11.10
N GLU A 101 17.16 3.92 -11.55
CA GLU A 101 17.25 3.41 -12.92
C GLU A 101 16.02 2.56 -13.27
N PHE A 102 15.61 1.62 -12.40
CA PHE A 102 14.46 0.75 -12.58
C PHE A 102 13.14 1.52 -12.80
N PHE A 103 12.89 2.59 -12.03
CA PHE A 103 11.68 3.39 -12.17
C PHE A 103 11.75 4.44 -13.29
N THR A 104 12.95 4.74 -13.78
CA THR A 104 13.14 5.64 -14.92
C THR A 104 13.29 4.92 -16.26
N ASP A 105 13.54 3.60 -16.24
CA ASP A 105 13.61 2.79 -17.44
C ASP A 105 12.19 2.45 -17.91
N ASP A 106 11.75 3.16 -18.95
CA ASP A 106 10.40 3.14 -19.52
C ASP A 106 10.11 1.86 -20.35
N GLY A 107 10.57 0.70 -19.88
CA GLY A 107 10.27 -0.60 -20.51
C GLY A 107 10.82 -0.79 -21.94
N ARG A 108 11.87 -0.07 -22.34
CA ARG A 108 12.51 -0.25 -23.67
C ARG A 108 13.53 -1.38 -23.74
N THR A 109 13.74 -2.12 -22.66
CA THR A 109 14.58 -3.31 -22.68
C THR A 109 13.72 -4.57 -22.77
N SER A 110 13.22 -4.84 -23.99
CA SER A 110 12.59 -6.12 -24.36
C SER A 110 13.60 -7.27 -24.33
N ILE A 111 13.82 -7.91 -23.19
CA ILE A 111 14.39 -9.26 -23.05
C ILE A 111 14.24 -9.62 -21.55
N TRP A 112 13.32 -10.46 -21.08
CA TRP A 112 12.75 -11.72 -21.59
C TRP A 112 11.26 -11.84 -21.25
#